data_AF-A0A482IZ72-F1
#
_entry.id   AF-A0A482IZ72-F1
#
_cell.length_a   1.000
_cell.length_b   1.000
_cell.length_c   1.000
_cell.angle_alpha   90.00
_cell.angle_beta   90.00
_cell.angle_gamma   90.00
#
_symmetry.space_group_name_H-M   'P 1'
#
loop_
_entity.id
_entity.type
_entity.pdbx_description
1 polymer ?
#
loop_
_entity_poly.entity_id
_entity_poly.type
_entity_poly.pdbx_seq_one_letter_code
_entity_poly.pdbx_strand_id
1 'polypeptide(L)'
;MARRLIETHCHPVGATPMSENLGGVVKTLADKISLRSKHPDLYIDRMTQEPIDISAALIRDMDKHGVSHALIQTDYGKCTNDMTAETVKKYPDRLCA
;
A
#
# COMPACT_ATOMS: atom_id res chain seq x y z
N MET A 1 -4.01 13.03 28.36
CA MET A 1 -3.36 13.09 27.03
C MET A 1 -3.96 11.97 26.18
N ALA A 2 -4.65 12.30 25.08
CA ALA A 2 -5.14 11.27 24.16
C ALA A 2 -3.94 10.65 23.42
N ARG A 3 -3.83 9.30 23.44
CA ARG A 3 -2.77 8.57 22.74
C ARG A 3 -3.06 8.62 21.24
N ARG A 4 -2.21 9.29 20.46
CA ARG A 4 -2.27 9.28 19.00
C ARG A 4 -1.45 8.10 18.48
N LEU A 5 -2.10 7.16 17.80
CA LEU A 5 -1.43 6.12 17.04
C LEU A 5 -1.15 6.65 15.63
N ILE A 6 0.07 6.48 15.15
CA ILE A 6 0.53 6.96 13.84
C ILE A 6 1.12 5.76 13.10
N GLU A 7 0.62 5.49 11.90
CA GLU A 7 1.23 4.56 10.95
C GLU A 7 2.37 5.28 10.23
N THR A 8 3.56 4.69 10.20
CA THR A 8 4.76 5.34 9.67
C THR A 8 5.20 4.78 8.32
N HIS A 9 4.61 3.68 7.87
CA HIS A 9 5.00 3.02 6.62
C HIS A 9 3.81 2.27 5.99
N CYS A 10 3.14 2.91 5.03
CA CYS A 10 2.11 2.26 4.23
C CYS A 10 2.09 2.74 2.78
N HIS A 11 1.57 1.89 1.90
CA HIS A 11 1.51 2.12 0.45
C HIS A 11 0.05 2.01 -0.02
N PRO A 12 -0.75 3.09 0.07
CA PRO A 12 -2.16 3.05 -0.34
C PRO A 12 -2.35 3.15 -1.86
N VAL A 13 -1.30 3.46 -2.61
CA VAL A 13 -1.29 3.40 -4.07
C VAL A 13 -0.26 2.37 -4.49
N GLY A 14 -0.73 1.32 -5.16
CA GLY A 14 0.11 0.20 -5.55
C GLY A 14 -0.62 -0.73 -6.50
N ALA A 15 0.11 -1.70 -7.05
CA ALA A 15 -0.48 -2.80 -7.79
C ALA A 15 -1.30 -3.68 -6.81
N THR A 16 -2.55 -3.29 -6.58
CA THR A 16 -3.51 -3.95 -5.67
C THR A 16 -4.93 -3.88 -6.24
N PRO A 17 -5.77 -4.93 -6.22
CA PRO A 17 -5.60 -6.15 -5.47
C PRO A 17 -4.49 -6.98 -6.10
N MET A 18 -3.64 -7.54 -5.23
CA MET A 18 -2.70 -8.57 -5.64
C MET A 18 -3.47 -9.53 -6.53
N SER A 19 -2.98 -9.71 -7.76
CA SER A 19 -3.66 -10.49 -8.79
C SER A 19 -4.30 -11.76 -8.23
N GLU A 20 -5.38 -12.23 -8.85
CA GLU A 20 -6.01 -13.53 -8.52
C GLU A 20 -4.97 -14.68 -8.39
N ASN A 21 -3.79 -14.50 -9.00
CA ASN A 21 -2.66 -15.43 -9.01
C ASN A 21 -1.70 -15.34 -7.81
N LEU A 22 -1.63 -14.22 -7.07
CA LEU A 22 -0.70 -14.07 -5.94
C LEU A 22 -1.21 -14.72 -4.65
N GLY A 23 -2.53 -14.82 -4.44
CA GLY A 23 -3.10 -15.41 -3.22
C GLY A 23 -2.71 -16.88 -2.98
N GLY A 24 -2.42 -17.62 -4.06
CA GLY A 24 -1.90 -18.99 -3.96
C GLY A 24 -0.44 -19.08 -3.49
N VAL A 25 0.32 -18.00 -3.68
CA VAL A 25 1.79 -17.96 -3.57
C VAL A 25 2.27 -17.11 -2.39
N VAL A 26 1.62 -15.98 -2.13
CA VAL A 26 1.96 -15.04 -1.07
C VAL A 26 0.97 -15.21 0.08
N LYS A 27 1.36 -16.01 1.08
CA LYS A 27 0.56 -16.27 2.28
C LYS A 27 1.10 -15.55 3.50
N THR A 28 2.37 -15.19 3.47
CA THR A 28 3.10 -14.54 4.56
C THR A 28 3.90 -13.34 4.06
N LEU A 29 4.36 -12.50 4.99
CA LEU A 29 5.29 -11.42 4.67
C LEU A 29 6.61 -11.94 4.08
N ALA A 30 7.09 -13.09 4.57
CA ALA A 30 8.30 -13.72 4.04
C ALA A 30 8.13 -14.14 2.57
N ASP A 31 6.94 -14.60 2.17
CA ASP A 31 6.63 -14.92 0.78
C ASP A 31 6.63 -13.66 -0.08
N LYS A 32 6.07 -12.55 0.41
CA LYS A 32 6.10 -11.24 -0.28
C LYS A 32 7.54 -10.78 -0.52
N ILE A 33 8.40 -10.89 0.49
CA ILE A 33 9.83 -10.52 0.38
C ILE A 33 10.55 -11.44 -0.62
N SER A 34 10.25 -12.73 -0.58
CA SER A 34 10.88 -13.75 -1.43
C SER A 34 10.32 -13.80 -2.85
N LEU A 35 9.26 -13.05 -3.16
CA LEU A 35 8.52 -13.14 -4.42
C LEU A 35 9.45 -12.96 -5.63
N ARG A 36 10.35 -11.97 -5.58
CA ARG A 36 11.33 -11.69 -6.63
C ARG A 36 12.22 -12.89 -6.94
N SER A 37 12.60 -13.67 -5.92
CA SER A 37 13.52 -14.78 -6.07
C SER A 37 12.82 -16.11 -6.37
N LYS A 38 11.63 -16.34 -5.79
CA LYS A 38 10.90 -17.61 -5.93
C LYS A 38 9.92 -17.63 -7.10
N HIS A 39 9.38 -16.48 -7.48
CA HIS A 39 8.39 -16.34 -8.56
C HIS A 39 8.68 -15.07 -9.38
N PRO A 40 9.82 -15.02 -10.10
CA PRO A 40 10.26 -13.83 -10.81
C PRO A 40 9.23 -13.32 -11.84
N ASP A 41 8.50 -14.22 -12.49
CA ASP A 41 7.45 -13.85 -13.46
C ASP A 41 6.31 -13.08 -12.79
N LEU A 42 5.85 -13.54 -11.63
CA LEU A 42 4.83 -12.86 -10.84
C LEU A 42 5.33 -11.52 -10.28
N TYR A 43 6.62 -11.46 -9.93
CA TYR A 43 7.24 -10.20 -9.52
C TYR A 43 7.29 -9.20 -10.69
N ILE A 44 7.67 -9.63 -11.89
CA ILE A 44 7.71 -8.77 -13.09
C ILE A 44 6.30 -8.29 -13.45
N ASP A 45 5.31 -9.19 -13.48
CA ASP A 45 3.92 -8.83 -13.76
C ASP A 45 3.44 -7.71 -12.83
N ARG A 46 3.62 -7.89 -11.52
CA ARG A 46 3.32 -6.88 -10.50
C ARG A 46 4.02 -5.54 -10.73
N MET A 47 5.28 -5.55 -11.17
CA MET A 47 6.04 -4.31 -11.45
C MET A 47 5.48 -3.54 -12.67
N THR A 48 4.73 -4.21 -13.54
CA THR A 48 4.18 -3.63 -14.77
C THR A 48 2.69 -3.31 -14.73
N GLN A 49 1.99 -3.75 -13.68
CA GLN A 49 0.57 -3.47 -13.48
C GLN A 49 0.31 -1.99 -13.18
N GLU A 50 -0.87 -1.52 -13.60
CA GLU A 50 -1.30 -0.15 -13.30
C GLU A 50 -1.60 -0.01 -11.80
N PRO A 51 -1.10 1.05 -11.14
CA PRO A 51 -1.38 1.29 -9.74
C PRO A 51 -2.86 1.60 -9.51
N ILE A 52 -3.38 1.13 -8.38
CA ILE A 52 -4.73 1.40 -7.91
C ILE A 52 -4.63 2.08 -6.54
N ASP A 53 -5.44 3.11 -6.34
CA ASP A 53 -5.57 3.81 -5.08
C ASP A 53 -6.60 3.12 -4.18
N ILE A 54 -6.14 2.56 -3.07
CA ILE A 54 -6.94 1.89 -2.04
C ILE A 54 -7.03 2.72 -0.74
N SER A 55 -6.71 4.01 -0.78
CA SER A 55 -6.72 4.90 0.39
C SER A 55 -8.05 4.92 1.14
N ALA A 56 -9.18 4.81 0.45
CA ALA A 56 -10.48 4.71 1.11
C ALA A 56 -10.60 3.46 2.01
N ALA A 57 -9.97 2.34 1.63
CA ALA A 57 -9.90 1.14 2.47
C ALA A 57 -8.95 1.36 3.66
N LEU A 58 -7.78 1.96 3.42
CA LEU A 58 -6.84 2.32 4.47
C LEU A 58 -7.50 3.20 5.54
N ILE A 59 -8.24 4.25 5.16
CA ILE A 59 -8.93 5.13 6.11
C ILE A 59 -9.93 4.36 6.98
N ARG A 60 -10.71 3.45 6.39
CA ARG A 60 -11.65 2.60 7.16
C ARG A 60 -10.92 1.72 8.18
N ASP A 61 -9.79 1.14 7.79
CA ASP A 61 -8.98 0.31 8.69
C ASP A 61 -8.32 1.18 9.79
N MET A 62 -7.84 2.37 9.45
CA MET A 62 -7.32 3.33 10.43
C MET A 62 -8.38 3.68 11.48
N ASP A 63 -9.61 3.97 11.05
CA ASP A 63 -10.72 4.28 11.96
C ASP A 63 -11.05 3.09 12.88
N LYS A 64 -11.12 1.88 12.32
CA LYS A 64 -11.36 0.64 13.06
C LYS A 64 -10.31 0.37 14.14
N HIS A 65 -9.06 0.72 13.87
CA HIS A 65 -7.92 0.42 14.74
C HIS A 65 -7.42 1.62 15.56
N GLY A 66 -8.11 2.77 15.48
CA GLY A 66 -7.75 3.98 16.22
C GLY A 66 -6.44 4.63 15.74
N VAL A 67 -6.04 4.40 14.48
CA VAL A 67 -4.90 5.08 13.85
C VAL A 67 -5.34 6.49 13.44
N SER A 68 -4.68 7.48 14.01
CA SER A 68 -5.03 8.87 13.79
C SER A 68 -4.49 9.41 12.46
N HIS A 69 -3.23 9.09 12.13
CA HIS A 69 -2.53 9.60 10.95
C HIS A 69 -1.68 8.49 10.33
N ALA A 70 -1.42 8.61 9.04
CA ALA A 70 -0.51 7.72 8.32
C ALA A 70 0.48 8.50 7.44
N LEU A 71 1.75 8.12 7.54
CA LEU A 71 2.78 8.44 6.54
C LEU A 71 2.66 7.43 5.40
N ILE A 72 2.26 7.91 4.23
CA ILE A 72 2.08 7.12 3.02
C ILE A 72 3.30 7.28 2.11
N GLN A 73 3.68 6.21 1.43
CA GLN A 73 4.88 6.17 0.60
C GLN A 73 4.56 5.59 -0.76
N THR A 74 5.26 6.08 -1.77
CA THR A 74 5.21 5.53 -3.13
C THR A 74 5.69 4.08 -3.12
N ASP A 75 4.90 3.20 -3.72
CA ASP A 75 5.25 1.78 -3.88
C ASP A 75 6.21 1.57 -5.07
N TYR A 76 6.72 0.36 -5.28
CA TYR A 76 7.52 0.03 -6.47
C TYR A 76 6.66 -0.03 -7.75
N GLY A 77 7.33 -0.22 -8.90
CA GLY A 77 6.68 -0.42 -10.20
C GLY A 77 6.33 0.91 -10.87
N LYS A 78 5.10 1.01 -11.37
CA LYS A 78 4.57 2.21 -12.05
C LYS A 78 4.09 3.32 -11.11
N CYS A 79 4.22 3.15 -9.80
CA CYS A 79 3.78 4.16 -8.83
C CYS A 79 4.71 5.39 -8.85
N THR A 80 4.13 6.58 -8.67
CA THR A 80 4.89 7.84 -8.65
C THR A 80 4.59 8.64 -7.38
N ASN A 81 5.50 9.55 -7.02
CA ASN A 81 5.27 10.48 -5.90
C ASN A 81 4.06 11.39 -6.13
N ASP A 82 3.76 11.72 -7.39
CA ASP A 82 2.58 12.53 -7.73
C ASP A 82 1.28 11.77 -7.40
N MET A 83 1.21 10.47 -7.69
CA MET A 83 0.06 9.65 -7.29
C MET A 83 -0.13 9.64 -5.77
N THR A 84 0.95 9.49 -5.01
CA THR A 84 0.94 9.58 -3.54
C THR A 84 0.46 10.96 -3.09
N ALA A 85 0.93 12.04 -3.71
CA ALA A 85 0.50 13.41 -3.40
C ALA A 85 -1.00 13.63 -3.70
N GLU A 86 -1.52 13.08 -4.80
CA GLU A 86 -2.96 13.09 -5.10
C GLU A 86 -3.78 12.34 -4.04
N THR A 87 -3.26 11.23 -3.51
CA THR A 87 -3.89 10.52 -2.40
C THR A 87 -3.91 11.33 -1.11
N VAL A 88 -2.83 12.06 -0.77
CA VAL A 88 -2.82 12.98 0.39
C VAL A 88 -3.91 14.03 0.25
N LYS A 89 -4.10 14.61 -0.95
CA LYS A 89 -5.13 15.63 -1.19
C LYS A 89 -6.56 15.15 -0.91
N LYS A 90 -6.83 13.85 -1.01
CA LYS A 90 -8.14 13.26 -0.69
C LYS A 90 -8.43 13.23 0.81
N TYR A 91 -7.38 13.13 1.63
CA TYR A 91 -7.49 12.97 3.09
C TYR A 91 -6.41 13.79 3.82
N PRO A 92 -6.36 15.13 3.65
CA PRO A 92 -5.24 15.95 4.10
C PRO A 92 -5.09 16.00 5.64
N ASP A 93 -6.17 15.76 6.38
CA ASP A 93 -6.14 15.71 7.85
C ASP A 93 -5.71 14.34 8.41
N ARG A 94 -5.49 13.35 7.54
CA ARG A 94 -5.23 11.96 7.92
C ARG A 94 -3.95 11.40 7.32
N LEU A 95 -3.58 11.83 6.12
CA LEU A 95 -2.44 11.30 5.36
C LEU A 95 -1.37 12.38 5.16
N CYS A 96 -0.11 11.96 5.19
CA CYS A 96 1.04 12.77 4.78
C CYS A 96 2.03 11.90 3.99
N ALA A 97 2.85 12.50 3.13
CA ALA A 97 3.81 11.82 2.27
C ALA A 97 5.20 12.46 2.36
#